data_AF-A0A9D1ZVZ2-F1
#
_entry.id   AF-A0A9D1ZVZ2-F1
#
_cell.length_a   1.000
_cell.length_b   1.000
_cell.length_c   1.000
_cell.angle_alpha   90.00
_cell.angle_beta   90.00
_cell.angle_gamma   90.00
#
_symmetry.space_group_name_H-M   'P 1'
#
loop_
_entity.id
_entity.type
_entity.pdbx_description
1 polymer ?
#
loop_
_entity_poly.entity_id
_entity_poly.type
_entity_poly.pdbx_seq_one_letter_code
_entity_poly.pdbx_strand_id
1 'polypeptide(L)'
;MSFPVFRLRRALVPCLLAAIFFALAVTLHFTGAYAVFTGGTVRKLPIYSVEREDKKISISFDCAWGVDYTDQILDVLARENVRATFFMVEFWTEKYPEYVKKIVQGGNEIGTHSATHSYMSKQSEGEIRAELTSSAAAIEEITGQKVELFRAPYGDYDDLLIQTAESMGLYTIQWDVDSLDWKDLSAGDIAMRIINSVKSGSIILCHNNGLHTAEALPIVLDTLKNSGYEFVPVSELIYRENYTIDANGRQCPAER
;
A
#
# COMPACT_ATOMS: atom_id res chain seq x y z
N MET A 1 76.35 12.13 25.27
CA MET A 1 75.11 12.80 24.83
C MET A 1 74.35 11.86 23.92
N SER A 2 73.27 11.25 24.40
CA SER A 2 72.45 10.30 23.63
C SER A 2 71.21 11.02 23.12
N PHE A 3 71.13 11.25 21.81
CA PHE A 3 69.91 11.80 21.18
C PHE A 3 68.84 10.71 21.11
N PRO A 4 67.59 10.98 21.52
CA PRO A 4 66.51 10.02 21.34
C PRO A 4 66.17 9.92 19.85
N VAL A 5 66.63 8.85 19.21
CA VAL A 5 66.18 8.49 17.85
C VAL A 5 64.74 7.99 17.97
N PHE A 6 63.77 8.89 17.77
CA PHE A 6 62.38 8.50 17.57
C PHE A 6 62.36 7.61 16.31
N ARG A 7 62.27 6.29 16.51
CA ARG A 7 62.17 5.35 15.38
C ARG A 7 60.85 5.64 14.68
N LEU A 8 60.91 6.32 13.53
CA LEU A 8 59.78 6.67 12.66
C LEU A 8 58.80 5.49 12.47
N ARG A 9 59.33 4.26 12.45
CA ARG A 9 58.57 2.99 12.41
C ARG A 9 57.56 2.79 13.56
N ARG A 10 57.79 3.35 14.75
CA ARG A 10 56.88 3.24 15.90
C ARG A 10 55.67 4.17 15.79
N ALA A 11 55.76 5.23 14.99
CA ALA A 11 54.64 6.14 14.71
C ALA A 11 53.84 5.73 13.45
N LEU A 12 54.45 4.97 12.53
CA LEU A 12 53.79 4.54 11.30
C LEU A 12 52.58 3.61 11.55
N VAL A 13 52.71 2.66 12.47
CA VAL A 13 51.63 1.70 12.81
C VAL A 13 50.38 2.41 13.36
N PRO A 14 50.46 3.28 14.38
CA PRO A 14 49.27 3.99 14.87
C PRO A 14 48.68 4.95 13.84
N CYS A 15 49.51 5.61 13.00
CA CYS A 15 48.99 6.43 11.90
C CYS A 15 48.23 5.60 10.85
N LEU A 16 48.72 4.40 10.53
CA LEU A 16 48.06 3.50 9.58
C LEU A 16 46.73 2.99 10.13
N LEU A 17 46.68 2.62 11.42
CA LEU A 17 45.45 2.21 12.10
C LEU A 17 44.42 3.34 12.16
N ALA A 18 44.85 4.57 12.44
CA ALA A 18 43.99 5.75 12.43
C ALA A 18 43.43 6.03 11.02
N ALA A 19 44.25 5.90 9.98
CA ALA A 19 43.80 6.05 8.59
C ALA A 19 42.79 4.97 8.18
N ILE A 20 43.01 3.71 8.58
CA ILE A 20 42.07 2.61 8.34
C ILE A 20 40.75 2.86 9.06
N PHE A 21 40.81 3.26 10.34
CA PHE A 21 39.60 3.58 11.12
C PHE A 21 38.82 4.73 10.50
N PHE A 22 39.51 5.79 10.08
CA PHE A 22 38.88 6.92 9.40
C PHE A 22 38.25 6.51 8.07
N ALA A 23 38.96 5.72 7.25
CA ALA A 23 38.42 5.20 5.99
C ALA A 23 37.19 4.31 6.21
N LEU A 24 37.19 3.48 7.26
CA LEU A 24 36.05 2.64 7.64
C LEU A 24 34.86 3.49 8.11
N ALA A 25 35.10 4.50 8.95
CA ALA A 25 34.05 5.41 9.42
C ALA A 25 33.41 6.19 8.24
N VAL A 26 34.23 6.67 7.31
CA VAL A 26 33.77 7.34 6.08
C VAL A 26 32.95 6.38 5.22
N THR A 27 33.40 5.14 5.01
CA THR A 27 32.62 4.15 4.22
C THR A 27 31.30 3.78 4.90
N LEU A 28 31.28 3.59 6.22
CA LEU A 28 30.04 3.33 6.96
C LEU A 28 29.04 4.49 6.89
N HIS A 29 29.54 5.73 6.82
CA HIS A 29 28.71 6.92 6.66
C HIS A 29 28.12 7.03 5.24
N PHE A 30 28.95 6.88 4.20
CA PHE A 30 28.51 6.99 2.80
C PHE A 30 27.64 5.83 2.31
N THR A 31 27.77 4.64 2.91
CA THR A 31 26.95 3.47 2.55
C THR A 31 25.60 3.43 3.27
N GLY A 32 25.35 4.33 4.22
CA GLY A 32 24.13 4.30 5.04
C GLY A 32 24.12 3.14 6.07
N ALA A 33 25.17 2.32 6.13
CA ALA A 33 25.32 1.25 7.12
C ALA A 33 25.27 1.77 8.56
N TYR A 34 25.70 3.03 8.77
CA TYR A 34 25.55 3.71 10.05
C TYR A 34 24.08 3.86 10.50
N ALA A 35 23.15 4.22 9.61
CA ALA A 35 21.73 4.37 9.96
C ALA A 35 21.08 3.03 10.30
N VAL A 36 21.45 1.96 9.56
CA VAL A 36 21.04 0.58 9.88
C VAL A 36 21.59 0.14 11.24
N PHE A 37 22.85 0.47 11.54
CA PHE A 37 23.51 0.11 12.79
C PHE A 37 23.00 0.92 14.01
N THR A 38 22.63 2.19 13.82
CA THR A 38 22.14 3.07 14.89
C THR A 38 20.63 3.10 15.05
N GLY A 39 19.89 2.32 14.25
CA GLY A 39 18.43 2.31 14.27
C GLY A 39 17.80 3.63 13.78
N GLY A 40 18.52 4.37 12.92
CA GLY A 40 18.03 5.57 12.26
C GLY A 40 16.88 5.23 11.32
N THR A 41 15.66 5.34 11.87
CA THR A 41 14.33 5.24 11.27
C THR A 41 14.24 4.24 10.11
N VAL A 42 13.83 3.01 10.43
CA VAL A 42 13.29 2.07 9.43
C VAL A 42 12.18 2.82 8.70
N ARG A 43 12.36 3.03 7.38
CA ARG A 43 11.34 3.61 6.49
C ARG A 43 9.98 3.02 6.84
N LYS A 44 8.99 3.86 7.11
CA LYS A 44 7.63 3.39 7.34
C LYS A 44 7.08 2.84 6.02
N LEU A 45 6.48 1.65 6.09
CA LEU A 45 5.87 1.00 4.94
C LEU A 45 4.36 0.84 5.18
N PRO A 46 3.53 1.02 4.14
CA PRO A 46 2.11 0.69 4.19
C PRO A 46 1.93 -0.83 4.13
N ILE A 47 0.68 -1.28 4.25
CA ILE A 47 0.32 -2.70 4.14
C ILE A 47 0.22 -3.07 2.65
N TYR A 48 1.22 -3.77 2.13
CA TYR A 48 1.22 -4.32 0.75
C TYR A 48 0.49 -5.66 0.65
N SER A 49 0.66 -6.51 1.67
CA SER A 49 0.00 -7.81 1.79
C SER A 49 -0.08 -8.21 3.25
N VAL A 50 -0.77 -9.30 3.57
CA VAL A 50 -0.94 -9.79 4.94
C VAL A 50 -0.41 -11.21 5.06
N GLU A 51 0.17 -11.55 6.21
CA GLU A 51 0.49 -12.93 6.53
C GLU A 51 -0.77 -13.69 6.92
N ARG A 52 -1.18 -14.61 6.04
CA ARG A 52 -2.38 -15.44 6.17
C ARG A 52 -2.09 -16.87 5.77
N GLU A 53 -2.62 -17.83 6.52
CA GLU A 53 -2.60 -19.26 6.16
C GLU A 53 -3.98 -19.76 5.65
N ASP A 54 -5.01 -18.93 5.77
CA ASP A 54 -6.41 -19.28 5.50
C ASP A 54 -6.87 -19.00 4.06
N LYS A 55 -5.92 -18.74 3.14
CA LYS A 55 -6.18 -18.41 1.73
C LYS A 55 -7.17 -17.25 1.54
N LYS A 56 -7.24 -16.32 2.49
CA LYS A 56 -7.97 -15.06 2.29
C LYS A 56 -7.15 -14.09 1.47
N ILE A 57 -7.82 -13.41 0.55
CA ILE A 57 -7.25 -12.37 -0.32
C ILE A 57 -8.25 -11.23 -0.46
N SER A 58 -7.79 -10.06 -0.88
CA SER A 58 -8.65 -8.93 -1.18
C SER A 58 -8.46 -8.48 -2.62
N ILE A 59 -9.56 -8.15 -3.29
CA ILE A 59 -9.57 -7.40 -4.55
C ILE A 59 -10.04 -5.98 -4.28
N SER A 60 -9.36 -5.00 -4.87
CA SER A 60 -9.63 -3.59 -4.62
C SER A 60 -9.61 -2.76 -5.89
N PHE A 61 -10.35 -1.66 -5.89
CA PHE A 61 -10.53 -0.79 -7.05
C PHE A 61 -10.26 0.67 -6.68
N ASP A 62 -9.32 1.30 -7.37
CA ASP A 62 -9.11 2.75 -7.24
C ASP A 62 -10.11 3.47 -8.15
N CYS A 63 -10.85 4.41 -7.57
CA CYS A 63 -11.94 5.15 -8.19
C CYS A 63 -11.57 6.63 -8.28
N ALA A 64 -10.97 7.00 -9.41
CA ALA A 64 -10.57 8.38 -9.69
C ALA A 64 -11.36 8.99 -10.86
N TRP A 65 -11.71 8.22 -11.89
CA TRP A 65 -12.35 8.76 -13.09
C TRP A 65 -13.39 7.81 -13.66
N GLY A 66 -14.43 8.39 -14.27
CA GLY A 66 -15.44 7.63 -15.02
C GLY A 66 -16.24 6.66 -14.17
N VAL A 67 -17.29 6.11 -14.79
CA VAL A 67 -18.16 5.07 -14.20
C VAL A 67 -18.53 3.99 -15.22
N ASP A 68 -17.94 4.05 -16.41
CA ASP A 68 -18.39 3.33 -17.62
C ASP A 68 -18.45 1.80 -17.41
N TYR A 69 -17.56 1.27 -16.57
CA TYR A 69 -17.49 -0.17 -16.26
C TYR A 69 -17.89 -0.50 -14.82
N THR A 70 -18.25 0.50 -14.01
CA THR A 70 -18.51 0.29 -12.58
C THR A 70 -19.74 -0.58 -12.34
N ASP A 71 -20.83 -0.40 -13.10
CA ASP A 71 -22.01 -1.27 -12.99
C ASP A 71 -21.68 -2.73 -13.34
N GLN A 72 -20.89 -2.96 -14.40
CA GLN A 72 -20.48 -4.31 -14.81
C GLN A 72 -19.59 -4.98 -13.75
N ILE A 73 -18.67 -4.23 -13.14
CA ILE A 73 -17.84 -4.71 -12.03
C ILE A 73 -18.74 -5.13 -10.86
N LEU A 74 -19.67 -4.28 -10.45
CA LEU A 74 -20.58 -4.57 -9.33
C LEU A 74 -21.48 -5.78 -9.61
N ASP A 75 -21.99 -5.91 -10.84
CA ASP A 75 -22.80 -7.07 -11.26
C ASP A 75 -22.00 -8.38 -11.18
N VAL A 76 -20.73 -8.36 -11.61
CA VAL A 76 -19.85 -9.54 -11.50
C VAL A 76 -19.56 -9.88 -10.04
N LEU A 77 -19.22 -8.89 -9.20
CA LEU A 77 -18.97 -9.09 -7.78
C LEU A 77 -20.21 -9.69 -7.08
N ALA A 78 -21.40 -9.15 -7.35
CA ALA A 78 -22.65 -9.64 -6.79
C ALA A 78 -22.98 -11.07 -7.25
N ARG A 79 -22.86 -11.36 -8.54
CA ARG A 79 -23.09 -12.70 -9.10
C ARG A 79 -22.14 -13.74 -8.52
N GLU A 80 -20.90 -13.35 -8.26
CA GLU A 80 -19.87 -14.23 -7.68
C GLU A 80 -19.90 -14.26 -6.14
N ASN A 81 -20.78 -13.49 -5.51
CA ASN A 81 -20.86 -13.32 -4.06
C ASN A 81 -19.51 -12.91 -3.44
N VAL A 82 -18.85 -11.94 -4.08
CA VAL A 82 -17.55 -11.38 -3.66
C VAL A 82 -17.76 -9.97 -3.17
N ARG A 83 -17.17 -9.65 -2.01
CA ARG A 83 -17.07 -8.29 -1.49
C ARG A 83 -15.66 -7.76 -1.72
N ALA A 84 -15.56 -6.54 -2.22
CA ALA A 84 -14.31 -5.86 -2.54
C ALA A 84 -14.16 -4.56 -1.73
N THR A 85 -12.99 -3.91 -1.85
CA THR A 85 -12.74 -2.57 -1.29
C THR A 85 -12.53 -1.55 -2.40
N PHE A 86 -13.27 -0.45 -2.38
CA PHE A 86 -13.15 0.64 -3.35
C PHE A 86 -12.49 1.85 -2.70
N PHE A 87 -11.34 2.29 -3.20
CA PHE A 87 -10.66 3.50 -2.74
C PHE A 87 -11.08 4.67 -3.63
N MET A 88 -11.75 5.68 -3.09
CA MET A 88 -12.33 6.76 -3.90
C MET A 88 -11.76 8.14 -3.58
N VAL A 89 -11.54 8.91 -4.64
CA VAL A 89 -11.16 10.33 -4.52
C VAL A 89 -12.41 11.16 -4.22
N GLU A 90 -12.23 12.29 -3.52
CA GLU A 90 -13.35 13.18 -3.14
C GLU A 90 -14.15 13.65 -4.35
N PHE A 91 -13.49 14.20 -5.38
CA PHE A 91 -14.21 14.73 -6.54
C PHE A 91 -15.00 13.67 -7.32
N TRP A 92 -14.60 12.39 -7.25
CA TRP A 92 -15.35 11.29 -7.84
C TRP A 92 -16.57 10.96 -6.98
N THR A 93 -16.37 10.93 -5.66
CA THR A 93 -17.40 10.69 -4.64
C THR A 93 -18.54 11.71 -4.75
N GLU A 94 -18.19 13.00 -4.86
CA GLU A 94 -19.17 14.10 -5.02
C GLU A 94 -19.87 14.07 -6.37
N LYS A 95 -19.16 13.66 -7.43
CA LYS A 95 -19.70 13.63 -8.79
C LYS A 95 -20.64 12.45 -9.03
N TYR A 96 -20.39 11.31 -8.37
CA TYR A 96 -21.10 10.05 -8.58
C TYR A 96 -21.66 9.45 -7.27
N PRO A 97 -22.40 10.22 -6.45
CA PRO A 97 -22.89 9.77 -5.15
C PRO A 97 -23.83 8.55 -5.24
N GLU A 98 -24.51 8.36 -6.37
CA GLU A 98 -25.31 7.17 -6.65
C GLU A 98 -24.46 5.90 -6.76
N TYR A 99 -23.25 5.98 -7.33
CA TYR A 99 -22.35 4.83 -7.42
C TYR A 99 -21.72 4.52 -6.06
N VAL A 100 -21.38 5.54 -5.27
CA VAL A 100 -20.96 5.35 -3.87
C VAL A 100 -22.02 4.55 -3.10
N LYS A 101 -23.30 4.91 -3.24
CA LYS A 101 -24.42 4.17 -2.61
C LYS A 101 -24.55 2.75 -3.15
N LYS A 102 -24.46 2.54 -4.47
CA LYS A 102 -24.51 1.20 -5.09
C LYS A 102 -23.39 0.29 -4.57
N ILE A 103 -22.17 0.81 -4.46
CA ILE A 103 -21.01 0.08 -3.95
C ILE A 103 -21.29 -0.46 -2.55
N VAL A 104 -21.74 0.41 -1.63
CA VAL A 104 -22.09 0.03 -0.24
C VAL A 104 -23.29 -0.92 -0.19
N GLN A 105 -24.33 -0.67 -0.98
CA GLN A 105 -25.51 -1.54 -1.04
C GLN A 105 -25.18 -2.96 -1.53
N GLY A 106 -24.16 -3.10 -2.38
CA GLY A 106 -23.60 -4.40 -2.78
C GLY A 106 -22.76 -5.09 -1.70
N GLY A 107 -22.63 -4.50 -0.51
CA GLY A 107 -21.84 -5.04 0.60
C GLY A 107 -20.33 -4.81 0.47
N ASN A 108 -19.90 -3.95 -0.45
CA ASN A 108 -18.48 -3.62 -0.62
C ASN A 108 -18.04 -2.57 0.40
N GLU A 109 -16.75 -2.59 0.72
CA GLU A 109 -16.09 -1.63 1.60
C GLU A 109 -15.61 -0.42 0.81
N ILE A 110 -15.51 0.74 1.49
CA ILE A 110 -14.94 1.95 0.92
C ILE A 110 -13.76 2.44 1.77
N GLY A 111 -12.69 2.85 1.10
CA GLY A 111 -11.59 3.63 1.65
C GLY A 111 -11.42 4.98 0.93
N THR A 112 -10.63 5.89 1.52
CA THR A 112 -10.28 7.16 0.86
C THR A 112 -9.06 7.00 -0.05
N HIS A 113 -9.08 7.69 -1.18
CA HIS A 113 -7.97 7.81 -2.13
C HIS A 113 -7.48 9.27 -2.25
N SER A 114 -7.55 10.04 -1.16
CA SER A 114 -7.30 11.49 -1.10
C SER A 114 -8.42 12.34 -1.71
N ALA A 115 -8.28 13.66 -1.61
CA ALA A 115 -9.22 14.60 -2.18
C ALA A 115 -8.96 14.83 -3.68
N THR A 116 -7.71 15.11 -4.03
CA THR A 116 -7.34 15.66 -5.35
C THR A 116 -6.56 14.70 -6.25
N HIS A 117 -6.23 13.50 -5.77
CA HIS A 117 -5.37 12.54 -6.48
C HIS A 117 -3.97 13.12 -6.78
N SER A 118 -3.39 13.87 -5.84
CA SER A 118 -2.07 14.49 -5.97
C SER A 118 -0.94 13.60 -5.40
N TYR A 119 0.32 13.92 -5.72
CA TYR A 119 1.49 13.26 -5.13
C TYR A 119 1.65 13.68 -3.67
N MET A 120 1.01 12.95 -2.77
CA MET A 120 0.91 13.30 -1.34
C MET A 120 2.27 13.29 -0.62
N SER A 121 3.28 12.58 -1.12
CA SER A 121 4.65 12.66 -0.56
C SER A 121 5.33 14.03 -0.77
N LYS A 122 4.70 14.94 -1.52
CA LYS A 122 5.19 16.31 -1.78
C LYS A 122 4.45 17.35 -0.97
N GLN A 123 3.55 16.93 -0.10
CA GLN A 123 2.72 17.79 0.72
C GLN A 123 3.24 17.90 2.15
N SER A 124 2.92 19.00 2.81
CA SER A 124 3.10 19.17 4.24
C SER A 124 2.09 18.34 5.03
N GLU A 125 2.36 18.08 6.31
CA GLU A 125 1.42 17.38 7.20
C GLU A 125 0.02 18.01 7.19
N GLY A 126 -0.07 19.35 7.19
CA GLY A 126 -1.35 20.06 7.17
C GLY A 126 -2.15 19.83 5.88
N GLU A 127 -1.46 19.80 4.73
CA GLU A 127 -2.07 19.50 3.44
C GLU A 127 -2.53 18.04 3.35
N ILE A 128 -1.71 17.11 3.85
CA ILE A 128 -2.06 15.68 3.94
C ILE A 128 -3.32 15.49 4.79
N ARG A 129 -3.36 16.12 5.98
CA ARG A 129 -4.54 16.06 6.86
C ARG A 129 -5.78 16.61 6.18
N ALA A 130 -5.65 17.71 5.43
CA ALA A 130 -6.76 18.29 4.69
C ALA A 130 -7.29 17.34 3.62
N GLU A 131 -6.42 16.77 2.78
CA GLU A 131 -6.77 15.79 1.74
C GLU A 131 -7.50 14.57 2.30
N LEU A 132 -7.01 14.02 3.41
CA LEU A 132 -7.61 12.83 4.03
C LEU A 132 -8.92 13.15 4.75
N THR A 133 -8.99 14.29 5.43
CA THR A 133 -10.18 14.69 6.19
C THR A 133 -11.35 15.04 5.27
N SER A 134 -11.13 15.84 4.23
CA SER A 134 -12.21 16.24 3.31
C SER A 134 -12.73 15.04 2.52
N SER A 135 -11.82 14.21 2.00
CA SER A 135 -12.18 13.00 1.25
C SER A 135 -12.94 12.00 2.13
N ALA A 136 -12.48 11.74 3.35
CA ALA A 136 -13.22 10.88 4.29
C ALA A 136 -14.61 11.45 4.60
N ALA A 137 -14.73 12.76 4.85
CA ALA A 137 -16.01 13.39 5.15
C ALA A 137 -17.01 13.27 3.99
N ALA A 138 -16.58 13.48 2.74
CA ALA A 138 -17.44 13.33 1.56
C ALA A 138 -17.99 11.90 1.41
N ILE A 139 -17.17 10.89 1.72
CA ILE A 139 -17.59 9.48 1.73
C ILE A 139 -18.56 9.21 2.88
N GLU A 140 -18.22 9.65 4.09
CA GLU A 140 -19.01 9.45 5.31
C GLU A 140 -20.39 10.11 5.21
N GLU A 141 -20.49 11.28 4.59
CA GLU A 141 -21.76 11.99 4.38
C GLU A 141 -22.75 11.18 3.53
N ILE A 142 -22.25 10.46 2.51
CA ILE A 142 -23.09 9.66 1.61
C ILE A 142 -23.44 8.31 2.23
N THR A 143 -22.47 7.68 2.89
CA THR A 143 -22.54 6.28 3.31
C THR A 143 -23.02 6.11 4.74
N GLY A 144 -22.80 7.12 5.60
CA GLY A 144 -22.96 7.02 7.05
C GLY A 144 -21.96 6.08 7.72
N GLN A 145 -20.93 5.62 7.01
CA GLN A 145 -19.94 4.66 7.49
C GLN A 145 -18.58 5.32 7.64
N LYS A 146 -17.95 5.15 8.81
CA LYS A 146 -16.63 5.69 9.08
C LYS A 146 -15.58 5.14 8.10
N VAL A 147 -14.75 6.02 7.56
CA VAL A 147 -13.60 5.64 6.71
C VAL A 147 -12.40 5.30 7.59
N GLU A 148 -11.85 4.09 7.41
CA GLU A 148 -10.70 3.61 8.19
C GLU A 148 -9.50 3.24 7.32
N LEU A 149 -9.68 3.15 6.00
CA LEU A 149 -8.65 2.75 5.05
C LEU A 149 -8.27 3.91 4.15
N PHE A 150 -6.97 4.05 3.90
CA PHE A 150 -6.42 5.03 2.97
C PHE A 150 -5.49 4.33 1.99
N ARG A 151 -5.55 4.69 0.71
CA ARG A 151 -4.53 4.34 -0.29
C ARG A 151 -4.01 5.61 -0.93
N ALA A 152 -2.69 5.77 -0.96
CA ALA A 152 -2.07 6.94 -1.57
C ALA A 152 -2.19 6.89 -3.11
N PRO A 153 -2.56 8.00 -3.78
CA PRO A 153 -2.51 8.12 -5.22
C PRO A 153 -1.15 7.72 -5.79
N TYR A 154 -1.15 7.05 -6.94
CA TYR A 154 0.06 6.56 -7.64
C TYR A 154 0.93 5.56 -6.85
N GLY A 155 0.49 5.12 -5.65
CA GLY A 155 1.36 4.41 -4.71
C GLY A 155 2.51 5.28 -4.18
N ASP A 156 2.42 6.60 -4.29
CA ASP A 156 3.45 7.55 -3.86
C ASP A 156 3.29 7.90 -2.38
N TYR A 157 4.32 7.60 -1.58
CA TYR A 157 4.32 7.88 -0.15
C TYR A 157 5.73 8.11 0.40
N ASP A 158 5.78 8.80 1.54
CA ASP A 158 6.93 8.91 2.40
C ASP A 158 6.55 8.63 3.86
N ASP A 159 7.53 8.71 4.76
CA ASP A 159 7.32 8.45 6.18
C ASP A 159 6.36 9.46 6.82
N LEU A 160 6.35 10.71 6.33
CA LEU A 160 5.46 11.77 6.82
C LEU A 160 4.00 11.42 6.52
N LEU A 161 3.70 11.02 5.29
CA LEU A 161 2.35 10.62 4.88
C LEU A 161 1.83 9.45 5.71
N ILE A 162 2.63 8.40 5.87
CA ILE A 162 2.19 7.22 6.64
C ILE A 162 1.96 7.57 8.11
N GLN A 163 2.87 8.31 8.73
CA GLN A 163 2.70 8.74 10.13
C GLN A 163 1.49 9.65 10.32
N THR A 164 1.23 10.53 9.34
CA THR A 164 0.07 11.43 9.39
C THR A 164 -1.23 10.63 9.30
N ALA A 165 -1.36 9.73 8.32
CA ALA A 165 -2.52 8.87 8.17
C ALA A 165 -2.76 7.98 9.42
N GLU A 166 -1.69 7.36 9.94
CA GLU A 166 -1.75 6.55 11.17
C GLU A 166 -2.22 7.39 12.37
N SER A 167 -1.74 8.62 12.52
CA SER A 167 -2.18 9.54 13.60
C SER A 167 -3.65 9.95 13.49
N MET A 168 -4.24 9.84 12.29
CA MET A 168 -5.66 10.07 12.03
C MET A 168 -6.49 8.80 12.22
N GLY A 169 -5.87 7.67 12.56
CA GLY A 169 -6.53 6.38 12.72
C GLY A 169 -6.82 5.66 11.40
N LEU A 170 -6.13 6.04 10.31
CA LEU A 170 -6.26 5.39 9.01
C LEU A 170 -5.19 4.31 8.85
N TYR A 171 -5.58 3.17 8.31
CA TYR A 171 -4.64 2.15 7.85
C TYR A 171 -4.24 2.44 6.40
N THR A 172 -2.95 2.69 6.17
CA THR A 172 -2.43 2.92 4.82
C THR A 172 -2.24 1.59 4.08
N ILE A 173 -3.00 1.41 3.01
CA ILE A 173 -3.08 0.20 2.21
C ILE A 173 -2.39 0.41 0.86
N GLN A 174 -1.71 -0.64 0.42
CA GLN A 174 -1.07 -0.73 -0.88
C GLN A 174 -1.49 -2.04 -1.57
N TRP A 175 -0.68 -2.61 -2.45
CA TRP A 175 -0.97 -3.86 -3.15
C TRP A 175 0.32 -4.61 -3.45
N ASP A 176 0.29 -5.95 -3.37
CA ASP A 176 1.37 -6.81 -3.85
C ASP A 176 1.08 -7.39 -5.25
N VAL A 177 -0.19 -7.36 -5.69
CA VAL A 177 -0.61 -7.81 -7.01
C VAL A 177 -1.22 -6.66 -7.81
N ASP A 178 -0.50 -6.18 -8.81
CA ASP A 178 -0.97 -5.14 -9.73
C ASP A 178 -1.52 -5.76 -11.02
N SER A 179 -2.80 -5.53 -11.31
CA SER A 179 -3.48 -6.02 -12.53
C SER A 179 -2.95 -5.36 -13.81
N LEU A 180 -2.39 -4.15 -13.72
CA LEU A 180 -2.03 -3.30 -14.87
C LEU A 180 -3.18 -3.07 -15.86
N ASP A 181 -4.42 -3.12 -15.39
CA ASP A 181 -5.63 -2.92 -16.20
C ASP A 181 -5.73 -1.54 -16.89
N TRP A 182 -4.95 -0.58 -16.42
CA TRP A 182 -4.76 0.74 -17.04
C TRP A 182 -3.83 0.74 -18.27
N LYS A 183 -3.15 -0.37 -18.60
CA LYS A 183 -2.18 -0.47 -19.72
C LYS A 183 -2.76 -1.05 -21.02
N ASP A 184 -4.06 -0.89 -21.27
CA ASP A 184 -4.71 -1.38 -22.50
C ASP A 184 -4.44 -2.88 -22.76
N LEU A 185 -4.42 -3.67 -21.67
CA LEU A 185 -4.22 -5.12 -21.70
C LEU A 185 -5.53 -5.85 -22.00
N SER A 186 -5.44 -7.01 -22.66
CA SER A 186 -6.62 -7.86 -22.84
C SER A 186 -7.13 -8.39 -21.50
N ALA A 187 -8.43 -8.71 -21.42
CA ALA A 187 -9.03 -9.33 -20.24
C ALA A 187 -8.29 -10.60 -19.79
N GLY A 188 -7.82 -11.41 -20.74
CA GLY A 188 -7.06 -12.63 -20.46
C GLY A 188 -5.68 -12.35 -19.85
N ASP A 189 -4.98 -11.33 -20.34
CA ASP A 189 -3.67 -10.93 -19.81
C ASP A 189 -3.80 -10.37 -18.39
N ILE A 190 -4.81 -9.53 -18.14
CA ILE A 190 -5.16 -9.02 -16.81
C ILE A 190 -5.42 -10.20 -15.87
N ALA A 191 -6.28 -11.14 -16.28
CA ALA A 191 -6.65 -12.28 -15.46
C ALA A 191 -5.45 -13.17 -15.12
N MET A 192 -4.66 -13.56 -16.12
CA MET A 192 -3.49 -14.42 -15.92
C MET A 192 -2.42 -13.75 -15.06
N ARG A 193 -2.24 -12.44 -15.20
CA ARG A 193 -1.32 -11.67 -14.36
C ARG A 193 -1.71 -11.75 -12.89
N ILE A 194 -2.99 -11.53 -12.59
CA ILE A 194 -3.51 -11.65 -11.23
C ILE A 194 -3.34 -13.08 -10.75
N ILE A 195 -3.93 -14.06 -11.44
CA ILE A 195 -3.99 -15.49 -11.03
C ILE A 195 -2.59 -16.05 -10.72
N ASN A 196 -1.59 -15.73 -11.55
CA ASN A 196 -0.23 -16.24 -11.37
C ASN A 196 0.56 -15.56 -10.24
N SER A 197 0.08 -14.43 -9.74
CA SER A 197 0.78 -13.61 -8.73
C SER A 197 0.17 -13.74 -7.33
N VAL A 198 -1.10 -14.14 -7.24
CA VAL A 198 -1.82 -14.19 -5.96
C VAL A 198 -1.24 -15.26 -5.03
N LYS A 199 -1.08 -14.89 -3.77
CA LYS A 199 -0.80 -15.77 -2.64
C LYS A 199 -1.77 -15.47 -1.49
N SER A 200 -1.81 -16.35 -0.49
CA SER A 200 -2.60 -16.10 0.71
C SER A 200 -2.19 -14.78 1.37
N GLY A 201 -3.18 -13.92 1.59
CA GLY A 201 -3.02 -12.57 2.12
C GLY A 201 -2.70 -11.48 1.10
N SER A 202 -2.74 -11.76 -0.20
CA SER A 202 -2.54 -10.75 -1.24
C SER A 202 -3.66 -9.71 -1.28
N ILE A 203 -3.28 -8.48 -1.66
CA ILE A 203 -4.16 -7.37 -1.97
C ILE A 203 -3.95 -7.03 -3.45
N ILE A 204 -5.03 -7.17 -4.23
CA ILE A 204 -5.02 -6.98 -5.69
C ILE A 204 -5.49 -5.57 -6.01
N LEU A 205 -4.73 -4.83 -6.82
CA LEU A 205 -5.11 -3.54 -7.39
C LEU A 205 -5.74 -3.71 -8.78
N CYS A 206 -6.93 -3.12 -8.93
CA CYS A 206 -7.60 -2.82 -10.19
C CYS A 206 -8.10 -1.36 -10.17
N HIS A 207 -8.69 -0.90 -11.27
CA HIS A 207 -9.33 0.41 -11.40
C HIS A 207 -10.78 0.26 -11.85
N ASN A 208 -11.66 1.15 -11.39
CA ASN A 208 -13.09 1.10 -11.74
C ASN A 208 -13.38 1.43 -13.22
N ASN A 209 -12.37 1.98 -13.92
CA ASN A 209 -12.43 2.43 -15.31
C ASN A 209 -11.44 1.72 -16.23
N GLY A 210 -10.79 0.64 -15.78
CA GLY A 210 -9.94 -0.18 -16.64
C GLY A 210 -10.77 -0.85 -17.74
N LEU A 211 -10.35 -0.68 -19.00
CA LEU A 211 -11.14 -1.01 -20.19
C LEU A 211 -11.66 -2.45 -20.19
N HIS A 212 -10.82 -3.39 -19.77
CA HIS A 212 -11.12 -4.82 -19.78
C HIS A 212 -11.18 -5.44 -18.37
N THR A 213 -11.25 -4.61 -17.31
CA THR A 213 -11.30 -5.07 -15.92
C THR A 213 -12.56 -5.89 -15.67
N ALA A 214 -13.72 -5.39 -16.06
CA ALA A 214 -15.00 -6.08 -15.89
C ALA A 214 -15.03 -7.44 -16.61
N GLU A 215 -14.40 -7.53 -17.78
CA GLU A 215 -14.28 -8.77 -18.57
C GLU A 215 -13.32 -9.78 -17.94
N ALA A 216 -12.27 -9.31 -17.27
CA ALA A 216 -11.29 -10.17 -16.61
C ALA A 216 -11.81 -10.78 -15.30
N LEU A 217 -12.68 -10.05 -14.57
CA LEU A 217 -13.15 -10.44 -13.24
C LEU A 217 -13.77 -11.85 -13.19
N PRO A 218 -14.67 -12.28 -14.09
CA PRO A 218 -15.23 -13.63 -14.03
C PRO A 218 -14.17 -14.72 -14.07
N ILE A 219 -13.12 -14.54 -14.90
CA ILE A 219 -12.01 -15.51 -15.03
C ILE A 219 -11.21 -15.55 -13.73
N VAL A 220 -10.88 -14.38 -13.17
CA VAL A 220 -10.12 -14.24 -11.92
C VAL A 220 -10.86 -14.85 -10.74
N LEU A 221 -12.12 -14.44 -10.53
CA LEU A 221 -12.91 -14.84 -9.37
C LEU A 221 -13.19 -16.34 -9.40
N ASP A 222 -13.62 -16.89 -10.53
CA ASP A 222 -13.88 -18.34 -10.66
C ASP A 222 -12.60 -19.15 -10.45
N THR A 223 -11.49 -18.79 -11.10
CA THR A 223 -10.23 -19.54 -10.99
C THR A 223 -9.69 -19.55 -9.55
N LEU A 224 -9.68 -18.40 -8.88
CA LEU A 224 -9.14 -18.28 -7.53
C LEU A 224 -10.07 -18.94 -6.49
N LYS A 225 -11.39 -18.80 -6.61
CA LYS A 225 -12.35 -19.53 -5.77
C LYS A 225 -12.20 -21.05 -5.92
N ASN A 226 -12.08 -21.54 -7.15
CA ASN A 226 -11.84 -22.96 -7.43
C ASN A 226 -10.47 -23.44 -6.91
N SER A 227 -9.51 -22.53 -6.76
CA SER A 227 -8.20 -22.80 -6.11
C SER A 227 -8.25 -22.72 -4.58
N GLY A 228 -9.43 -22.47 -4.01
CA GLY A 228 -9.69 -22.42 -2.58
C GLY A 228 -9.41 -21.07 -1.92
N TYR A 229 -9.31 -19.98 -2.69
CA TYR A 229 -9.21 -18.63 -2.13
C TYR A 229 -10.58 -18.07 -1.76
N GLU A 230 -10.61 -17.32 -0.66
CA GLU A 230 -11.78 -16.56 -0.22
C GLU A 230 -11.47 -15.06 -0.39
N PHE A 231 -12.37 -14.35 -1.06
CA PHE A 231 -12.27 -12.90 -1.21
C PHE A 231 -12.97 -12.20 -0.05
N VAL A 232 -12.24 -11.34 0.64
CA VAL A 232 -12.74 -10.51 1.72
C VAL A 232 -12.34 -9.05 1.50
N PRO A 233 -13.11 -8.07 2.02
CA PRO A 233 -12.66 -6.69 2.06
C PRO A 233 -11.33 -6.55 2.81
N VAL A 234 -10.56 -5.51 2.48
CA VAL A 234 -9.25 -5.25 3.07
C VAL A 234 -9.32 -5.19 4.60
N SER A 235 -10.33 -4.55 5.20
CA SER A 235 -10.40 -4.48 6.67
C SER A 235 -10.62 -5.82 7.37
N GLU A 236 -11.13 -6.83 6.67
CA GLU A 236 -11.25 -8.21 7.18
C GLU A 236 -9.98 -9.03 6.93
N LEU A 237 -9.15 -8.60 5.98
CA LEU A 237 -7.87 -9.23 5.67
C LEU A 237 -6.79 -8.81 6.67
N ILE A 238 -6.71 -7.52 6.99
CA ILE A 238 -5.63 -6.93 7.81
C ILE A 238 -5.79 -7.23 9.30
N TYR A 239 -4.67 -7.22 10.01
CA TYR A 239 -4.64 -7.14 11.46
C TYR A 239 -4.84 -5.69 11.91
N ARG A 240 -5.73 -5.46 12.86
CA ARG A 240 -6.01 -4.11 13.39
C ARG A 240 -5.13 -3.73 14.56
N GLU A 241 -4.66 -4.72 15.30
CA GLU A 241 -3.83 -4.58 16.49
C GLU A 241 -2.74 -5.65 16.48
N ASN A 242 -1.68 -5.45 17.28
CA ASN A 242 -0.62 -6.43 17.52
C ASN A 242 -0.04 -7.00 16.22
N TYR A 243 0.42 -6.14 15.33
CA TYR A 243 1.08 -6.52 14.09
C TYR A 243 2.39 -5.75 13.90
N THR A 244 3.26 -6.29 13.05
CA THR A 244 4.43 -5.61 12.52
C THR A 244 4.34 -5.57 10.99
N ILE A 245 5.11 -4.68 10.36
CA ILE A 245 5.29 -4.63 8.92
C ILE A 245 6.73 -5.05 8.61
N ASP A 246 6.90 -6.09 7.81
CA ASP A 246 8.23 -6.55 7.39
C ASP A 246 8.85 -5.62 6.33
N ALA A 247 10.09 -5.91 5.94
CA ALA A 247 10.81 -5.10 4.95
C ALA A 247 10.18 -5.09 3.53
N ASN A 248 9.24 -5.99 3.25
CA ASN A 248 8.50 -6.08 1.99
C ASN A 248 7.11 -5.43 2.08
N GLY A 249 6.76 -4.82 3.22
CA GLY A 249 5.42 -4.28 3.44
C GLY A 249 4.37 -5.36 3.76
N ARG A 250 4.79 -6.59 4.08
CA ARG A 250 3.87 -7.64 4.53
C ARG A 250 3.53 -7.41 6.00
N GLN A 251 2.24 -7.36 6.29
CA GLN A 251 1.73 -7.26 7.64
C GLN A 251 1.74 -8.64 8.31
N CYS A 252 2.53 -8.79 9.37
CA CYS A 252 2.67 -10.02 10.13
C CYS A 252 2.04 -9.85 11.52
N PRO A 253 1.38 -10.88 12.07
CA PRO A 253 0.98 -10.84 13.47
C PRO A 253 2.24 -10.66 14.33
N ALA A 254 2.22 -9.72 15.28
CA ALA A 254 3.28 -9.63 16.27
C ALA A 254 3.22 -10.90 17.10
N GLU A 255 4.34 -11.66 17.16
CA GLU A 255 4.43 -12.92 17.90
C GLU A 255 3.79 -12.78 19.30
N ARG A 256 3.00 -13.79 19.70
CA ARG A 256 2.47 -13.89 21.06
C ARG A 256 3.54 -14.30 22.06
#